data_AF-A0A965CRS2-F1
#
_entry.id   AF-A0A965CRS2-F1
#
_cell.length_a   1.000
_cell.length_b   1.000
_cell.length_c   1.000
_cell.angle_alpha   90.00
_cell.angle_beta   90.00
_cell.angle_gamma   90.00
#
_symmetry.space_group_name_H-M   'P 1'
#
loop_
_entity.id
_entity.type
_entity.pdbx_description
1 polymer ?
#
loop_
_entity_poly.entity_id
_entity_poly.type
_entity_poly.pdbx_seq_one_letter_code
_entity_poly.pdbx_strand_id
1 'polypeptide(L)'
;MQLPNVEQLDSEDKNWFARAIAGMVVADGRVDESETAFLKEALGFLEDRSQVEQIMGIVKQGKPPEMPAAKIDSKQAFIMLKYLSELMVADAHLSPGEVRFFLYSGRLLGFTPDILTKLWKTARAQLEATLPKAVAQIGNQTVEITLTELHDSKFSFRFGQALTPNCKIILKLHRSDGSFWDPIACRMAGQHQDKFDQSSFTILGRFEQKVAEPHGILQILHPDQFTGHDENILKPNKDSLMGRLVHCFLCNEPRVPHYVLRSRSMITAPNIFGVPAYEKPAGNLSDVIDFLFGILFDFRELIHGKNRKIIRK
;
A
#
# COMPACT_ATOMS: atom_id res chain seq x y z
N MET A 1 -19.01 0.61 -6.61
CA MET A 1 -19.57 1.94 -6.27
C MET A 1 -20.87 2.10 -7.01
N GLN A 2 -21.86 2.79 -6.44
CA GLN A 2 -23.12 3.06 -7.13
C GLN A 2 -23.14 4.54 -7.47
N LEU A 3 -23.14 4.85 -8.75
CA LEU A 3 -23.30 6.22 -9.24
C LEU A 3 -24.56 6.85 -8.61
N PRO A 4 -24.60 8.18 -8.46
CA PRO A 4 -25.87 8.87 -8.33
C PRO A 4 -26.84 8.37 -9.39
N ASN A 5 -28.13 8.48 -9.18
CA ASN A 5 -29.07 8.10 -10.24
C ASN A 5 -29.02 9.14 -11.35
N VAL A 6 -27.98 9.07 -12.19
CA VAL A 6 -27.66 10.06 -13.23
C VAL A 6 -28.76 10.09 -14.29
N GLU A 7 -29.53 9.01 -14.43
CA GLU A 7 -30.71 8.94 -15.29
C GLU A 7 -31.84 9.88 -14.83
N GLN A 8 -31.84 10.31 -13.57
CA GLN A 8 -32.82 11.27 -13.04
C GLN A 8 -32.37 12.73 -13.14
N LEU A 9 -31.13 12.99 -13.55
CA LEU A 9 -30.61 14.34 -13.74
C LEU A 9 -30.93 14.82 -15.14
N ASP A 10 -31.30 16.09 -15.27
CA ASP A 10 -31.40 16.73 -16.58
C ASP A 10 -29.99 17.01 -17.17
N SER A 11 -29.94 17.49 -18.41
CA SER A 11 -28.67 17.76 -19.08
C SER A 11 -27.83 18.87 -18.39
N GLU A 12 -28.48 19.82 -17.73
CA GLU A 12 -27.80 20.93 -17.04
C GLU A 12 -27.14 20.41 -15.77
N ASP A 13 -27.87 19.61 -14.99
CA ASP A 13 -27.40 18.97 -13.77
C ASP A 13 -26.30 17.94 -14.01
N LYS A 14 -26.41 17.15 -15.09
CA LYS A 14 -25.35 16.25 -15.56
C LYS A 14 -24.08 17.03 -15.88
N ASN A 15 -24.18 18.10 -16.66
CA ASN A 15 -23.03 18.93 -17.01
C ASN A 15 -22.41 19.59 -15.76
N TRP A 16 -23.24 20.09 -14.83
CA TRP A 16 -22.77 20.62 -13.57
C TRP A 16 -21.98 19.57 -12.77
N PHE A 17 -22.50 18.35 -12.68
CA PHE A 17 -21.84 17.28 -11.95
C PHE A 17 -20.53 16.85 -12.59
N ALA A 18 -20.47 16.73 -13.92
CA ALA A 18 -19.24 16.42 -14.64
C ALA A 18 -18.17 17.49 -14.43
N ARG A 19 -18.55 18.78 -14.40
CA ARG A 19 -17.65 19.89 -14.08
C ARG A 19 -17.14 19.81 -12.64
N ALA A 20 -17.99 19.43 -11.69
CA ALA A 20 -17.59 19.24 -10.30
C ALA A 20 -16.62 18.05 -10.14
N ILE A 21 -16.85 16.94 -10.84
CA ILE A 21 -15.92 15.79 -10.86
C ILE A 21 -14.57 16.22 -11.45
N ALA A 22 -14.56 16.83 -12.64
CA ALA A 22 -13.34 17.29 -13.28
C ALA A 22 -12.59 18.33 -12.43
N GLY A 23 -13.32 19.21 -11.75
CA GLY A 23 -12.76 20.20 -10.84
C GLY A 23 -12.10 19.59 -9.61
N MET A 24 -12.66 18.50 -9.05
CA MET A 24 -12.04 17.76 -7.96
C MET A 24 -10.73 17.10 -8.42
N VAL A 25 -10.77 16.40 -9.57
CA VAL A 25 -9.62 15.68 -10.15
C VAL A 25 -8.44 16.60 -10.47
N VAL A 26 -8.65 17.91 -10.68
CA VAL A 26 -7.55 18.87 -10.92
C VAL A 26 -7.22 19.73 -9.70
N ALA A 27 -7.88 19.53 -8.56
CA ALA A 27 -7.81 20.45 -7.43
C ALA A 27 -6.46 20.45 -6.72
N ASP A 28 -5.76 19.32 -6.73
CA ASP A 28 -4.44 19.13 -6.15
C ASP A 28 -3.29 19.39 -7.17
N GLY A 29 -3.64 19.46 -8.46
CA GLY A 29 -2.72 19.67 -9.57
C GLY A 29 -2.01 18.40 -10.07
N ARG A 30 -2.46 17.22 -9.62
CA ARG A 30 -2.05 15.91 -10.15
C ARG A 30 -3.29 15.19 -10.66
N VAL A 31 -3.09 14.17 -11.48
CA VAL A 31 -4.19 13.31 -11.93
C VAL A 31 -3.66 11.89 -11.86
N ASP A 32 -4.24 11.10 -10.97
CA ASP A 32 -3.90 9.69 -10.77
C ASP A 32 -4.81 8.74 -11.57
N GLU A 33 -4.36 7.50 -11.80
CA GLU A 33 -5.14 6.45 -12.44
C GLU A 33 -6.47 6.18 -11.72
N SER A 34 -6.49 6.20 -10.37
CA SER A 34 -7.73 6.02 -9.60
C SER A 34 -8.76 7.11 -9.88
N GLU A 35 -8.31 8.35 -10.07
CA GLU A 35 -9.13 9.51 -10.41
C GLU A 35 -9.60 9.50 -11.87
N THR A 36 -8.77 8.98 -12.78
CA THR A 36 -9.17 8.88 -14.21
C THR A 36 -10.41 8.01 -14.42
N ALA A 37 -10.68 7.06 -13.53
CA ALA A 37 -11.90 6.25 -13.57
C ALA A 37 -13.15 7.12 -13.37
N PHE A 38 -13.13 8.00 -12.37
CA PHE A 38 -14.22 8.95 -12.10
C PHE A 38 -14.42 9.93 -13.26
N LEU A 39 -13.33 10.39 -13.88
CA LEU A 39 -13.44 11.26 -15.05
C LEU A 39 -14.06 10.52 -16.25
N LYS A 40 -13.67 9.27 -16.52
CA LYS A 40 -14.28 8.46 -17.59
C LYS A 40 -15.76 8.22 -17.34
N GLU A 41 -16.15 7.94 -16.10
CA GLU A 41 -17.54 7.84 -15.69
C GLU A 41 -18.29 9.17 -15.93
N ALA A 42 -17.67 10.31 -15.57
CA ALA A 42 -18.23 11.64 -15.78
C ALA A 42 -18.51 11.94 -17.25
N LEU A 43 -17.58 11.60 -18.13
CA LEU A 43 -17.76 11.76 -19.57
C LEU A 43 -18.83 10.82 -20.14
N GLY A 44 -18.99 9.63 -19.56
CA GLY A 44 -19.90 8.60 -20.03
C GLY A 44 -21.38 8.95 -19.90
N PHE A 45 -21.75 9.85 -18.98
CA PHE A 45 -23.14 10.29 -18.83
C PHE A 45 -23.47 11.62 -19.54
N LEU A 46 -22.49 12.27 -20.16
CA LEU A 46 -22.74 13.48 -20.97
C LEU A 46 -23.21 13.08 -22.37
N GLU A 47 -24.31 13.68 -22.80
CA GLU A 47 -24.92 13.40 -24.11
C GLU A 47 -24.32 14.27 -25.23
N ASP A 48 -23.81 15.45 -24.88
CA ASP A 48 -23.26 16.43 -25.83
C ASP A 48 -21.73 16.39 -25.88
N ARG A 49 -21.21 16.20 -27.09
CA ARG A 49 -19.77 16.21 -27.39
C ARG A 49 -19.10 17.54 -27.04
N SER A 50 -19.81 18.67 -27.16
CA SER A 50 -19.29 19.99 -26.76
C SER A 50 -19.00 20.04 -25.25
N GLN A 51 -19.88 19.44 -24.42
CA GLN A 51 -19.67 19.37 -22.98
C GLN A 51 -18.46 18.50 -22.63
N VAL A 52 -18.30 17.35 -23.31
CA VAL A 52 -17.11 16.49 -23.17
C VAL A 52 -15.83 17.27 -23.48
N GLU A 53 -15.81 18.06 -24.56
CA GLU A 53 -14.66 18.88 -24.94
C GLU A 53 -14.34 19.96 -23.89
N GLN A 54 -15.36 20.58 -23.28
CA GLN A 54 -15.18 21.54 -22.19
C GLN A 54 -14.57 20.88 -20.95
N ILE A 55 -15.08 19.71 -20.55
CA ILE A 55 -14.54 18.94 -19.41
C ILE A 55 -13.07 18.58 -19.65
N MET A 56 -12.74 18.08 -20.84
CA MET A 56 -11.35 17.79 -21.19
C MET A 56 -10.48 19.05 -21.23
N GLY A 57 -11.05 20.21 -21.56
CA GLY A 57 -10.40 21.51 -21.48
C GLY A 57 -10.00 21.87 -20.05
N ILE A 58 -10.88 21.65 -19.07
CA ILE A 58 -10.62 21.88 -17.64
C ILE A 58 -9.45 21.03 -17.16
N VAL A 59 -9.48 19.73 -17.50
CA VAL A 59 -8.41 18.78 -17.13
C VAL A 59 -7.06 19.21 -17.70
N LYS A 60 -7.03 19.63 -18.97
CA LYS A 60 -5.80 20.13 -19.63
C LYS A 60 -5.27 21.43 -19.02
N GLN A 61 -6.15 22.31 -18.55
CA GLN A 61 -5.74 23.56 -17.92
C GLN A 61 -5.21 23.36 -16.51
N GLY A 62 -5.57 22.25 -15.85
CA GLY A 62 -5.14 21.92 -14.49
C GLY A 62 -5.65 22.92 -13.45
N LYS A 63 -6.79 23.57 -13.73
CA LYS A 63 -7.40 24.57 -12.86
C LYS A 63 -8.86 24.21 -12.62
N PRO A 64 -9.31 24.16 -11.35
CA PRO A 64 -10.71 23.91 -11.05
C PRO A 64 -11.60 24.97 -11.71
N PRO A 65 -12.73 24.58 -12.30
CA PRO A 65 -13.63 25.49 -12.98
C PRO A 65 -14.42 26.34 -11.98
N GLU A 66 -14.82 27.53 -12.40
CA GLU A 66 -15.90 28.26 -11.73
C GLU A 66 -17.26 27.66 -12.14
N MET A 67 -18.12 27.46 -11.17
CA MET A 67 -19.42 26.82 -11.36
C MET A 67 -20.56 27.69 -10.81
N PRO A 68 -21.73 27.72 -11.47
CA PRO A 68 -22.90 28.40 -10.95
C PRO A 68 -23.48 27.67 -9.74
N ALA A 69 -24.31 28.36 -8.96
CA ALA A 69 -25.12 27.72 -7.93
C ALA A 69 -26.06 26.68 -8.58
N ALA A 70 -26.10 25.49 -8.02
CA ALA A 70 -26.88 24.39 -8.55
C ALA A 70 -28.36 24.56 -8.20
N LYS A 71 -29.25 24.24 -9.14
CA LYS A 71 -30.71 24.20 -8.92
C LYS A 71 -31.21 22.75 -8.78
N ILE A 72 -30.40 21.93 -8.13
CA ILE A 72 -30.61 20.48 -7.98
C ILE A 72 -31.45 20.23 -6.74
N ASP A 73 -32.34 19.24 -6.79
CA ASP A 73 -33.11 18.85 -5.61
C ASP A 73 -32.18 18.37 -4.48
N SER A 74 -32.60 18.59 -3.23
CA SER A 74 -31.75 18.34 -2.06
C SER A 74 -31.29 16.88 -1.91
N LYS A 75 -32.08 15.91 -2.41
CA LYS A 75 -31.75 14.49 -2.33
C LYS A 75 -30.66 14.15 -3.34
N GLN A 76 -30.79 14.60 -4.59
CA GLN A 76 -29.75 14.40 -5.61
C GLN A 76 -28.48 15.18 -5.29
N ALA A 77 -28.62 16.42 -4.82
CA ALA A 77 -27.49 17.24 -4.37
C ALA A 77 -26.69 16.54 -3.27
N PHE A 78 -27.36 15.86 -2.33
CA PHE A 78 -26.68 15.11 -1.28
C PHE A 78 -25.97 13.86 -1.80
N ILE A 79 -26.57 13.14 -2.76
CA ILE A 79 -25.95 11.98 -3.40
C ILE A 79 -24.71 12.39 -4.19
N MET A 80 -24.78 13.48 -4.96
CA MET A 80 -23.65 14.07 -5.68
C MET A 80 -22.54 14.50 -4.71
N LEU A 81 -22.90 15.18 -3.61
CA LEU A 81 -21.94 15.57 -2.59
C LEU A 81 -21.26 14.36 -1.95
N LYS A 82 -22.00 13.28 -1.68
CA LYS A 82 -21.42 12.03 -1.16
C LYS A 82 -20.43 11.43 -2.15
N TYR A 83 -20.78 11.37 -3.44
CA TYR A 83 -19.87 10.89 -4.48
C TYR A 83 -18.59 11.74 -4.56
N LEU A 84 -18.70 13.07 -4.51
CA LEU A 84 -17.53 13.96 -4.47
C LEU A 84 -16.67 13.74 -3.21
N SER A 85 -17.28 13.40 -2.07
CA SER A 85 -16.54 13.10 -0.83
C SER A 85 -15.77 11.78 -0.90
N GLU A 86 -16.28 10.80 -1.65
CA GLU A 86 -15.63 9.51 -1.89
C GLU A 86 -14.48 9.69 -2.91
N LEU A 87 -14.70 10.46 -3.97
CA LEU A 87 -13.68 10.82 -4.96
C LEU A 87 -12.49 11.54 -4.30
N MET A 88 -12.77 12.50 -3.43
CA MET A 88 -11.78 13.29 -2.68
C MET A 88 -10.77 12.45 -1.86
N VAL A 89 -11.07 11.17 -1.58
CA VAL A 89 -10.18 10.29 -0.82
C VAL A 89 -9.74 9.06 -1.63
N ALA A 90 -10.01 9.04 -2.93
CA ALA A 90 -9.80 7.88 -3.79
C ALA A 90 -8.31 7.59 -4.06
N ASP A 91 -7.49 8.63 -4.18
CA ASP A 91 -6.05 8.55 -4.42
C ASP A 91 -5.23 8.26 -3.13
N ALA A 92 -5.93 8.05 -2.01
CA ALA A 92 -5.37 7.90 -0.66
C ALA A 92 -4.52 9.10 -0.18
N HIS A 93 -4.62 10.26 -0.83
CA HIS A 93 -3.89 11.47 -0.48
C HIS A 93 -4.78 12.72 -0.48
N LEU A 94 -5.36 13.00 0.68
CA LEU A 94 -6.24 14.17 0.82
C LEU A 94 -5.47 15.50 0.88
N SER A 95 -5.43 16.23 -0.24
CA SER A 95 -4.75 17.51 -0.35
C SER A 95 -5.60 18.70 0.17
N PRO A 96 -4.96 19.83 0.55
CA PRO A 96 -5.68 21.06 0.87
C PRO A 96 -6.47 21.63 -0.32
N GLY A 97 -6.05 21.33 -1.56
CA GLY A 97 -6.70 21.79 -2.79
C GLY A 97 -8.07 21.13 -2.96
N GLU A 98 -8.13 19.83 -2.77
CA GLU A 98 -9.36 19.03 -2.88
C GLU A 98 -10.34 19.36 -1.78
N VAL A 99 -9.90 19.46 -0.52
CA VAL A 99 -10.79 19.88 0.59
C VAL A 99 -11.40 21.25 0.28
N ARG A 100 -10.60 22.20 -0.25
CA ARG A 100 -11.10 23.52 -0.63
C ARG A 100 -12.15 23.43 -1.73
N PHE A 101 -11.90 22.65 -2.77
CA PHE A 101 -12.82 22.52 -3.89
C PHE A 101 -14.09 21.76 -3.50
N PHE A 102 -14.00 20.73 -2.65
CA PHE A 102 -15.14 20.04 -2.07
C PHE A 102 -16.04 20.98 -1.27
N LEU A 103 -15.44 21.81 -0.40
CA LEU A 103 -16.18 22.82 0.36
C LEU A 103 -16.83 23.88 -0.55
N TYR A 104 -16.17 24.25 -1.65
CA TYR A 104 -16.72 25.17 -2.64
C TYR A 104 -17.94 24.57 -3.37
N SER A 105 -17.79 23.39 -3.96
CA SER A 105 -18.85 22.65 -4.66
C SER A 105 -20.05 22.38 -3.75
N GLY A 106 -19.79 21.98 -2.50
CA GLY A 106 -20.83 21.73 -1.51
C GLY A 106 -21.66 22.96 -1.13
N ARG A 107 -21.04 24.15 -1.10
CA ARG A 107 -21.77 25.41 -0.89
C ARG A 107 -22.65 25.76 -2.09
N LEU A 108 -22.18 25.50 -3.31
CA LEU A 108 -22.96 25.72 -4.54
C LEU A 108 -24.16 24.79 -4.64
N LEU A 109 -24.08 23.61 -4.04
CA LEU A 109 -25.21 22.67 -3.86
C LEU A 109 -26.16 23.07 -2.72
N GLY A 110 -25.88 24.18 -2.01
CA GLY A 110 -26.75 24.70 -0.96
C GLY A 110 -26.51 24.13 0.45
N PHE A 111 -25.41 23.40 0.68
CA PHE A 111 -25.12 22.83 2.00
C PHE A 111 -24.39 23.80 2.93
N THR A 112 -24.66 23.69 4.23
CA THR A 112 -24.02 24.50 5.25
C THR A 112 -22.58 24.04 5.54
N PRO A 113 -21.69 24.95 5.99
CA PRO A 113 -20.32 24.59 6.35
C PRO A 113 -20.20 23.47 7.39
N ASP A 114 -21.16 23.33 8.30
CA ASP A 114 -21.15 22.30 9.34
C ASP A 114 -21.34 20.89 8.77
N ILE A 115 -22.27 20.73 7.82
CA ILE A 115 -22.52 19.45 7.14
C ILE A 115 -21.29 19.07 6.32
N LEU A 116 -20.76 20.03 5.56
CA LEU A 116 -19.56 19.82 4.74
C LEU A 116 -18.36 19.44 5.60
N THR A 117 -18.19 20.10 6.75
CA THR A 117 -17.10 19.81 7.69
C THR A 117 -17.19 18.40 8.26
N LYS A 118 -18.40 17.96 8.61
CA LYS A 118 -18.64 16.59 9.08
C LYS A 118 -18.37 15.56 7.99
N LEU A 119 -18.80 15.83 6.76
CA LEU A 119 -18.63 14.90 5.63
C LEU A 119 -17.16 14.68 5.28
N TRP A 120 -16.37 15.74 5.06
CA TRP A 120 -14.96 15.56 4.69
C TRP A 120 -14.15 14.93 5.83
N LYS A 121 -14.46 15.26 7.10
CA LYS A 121 -13.83 14.61 8.26
C LYS A 121 -14.18 13.12 8.34
N THR A 122 -15.42 12.75 8.02
CA THR A 122 -15.85 11.34 7.97
C THR A 122 -15.15 10.59 6.84
N ALA A 123 -15.09 11.17 5.64
CA ALA A 123 -14.37 10.58 4.51
C ALA A 123 -12.88 10.40 4.84
N ARG A 124 -12.25 11.40 5.46
CA ARG A 124 -10.87 11.30 5.94
C ARG A 124 -10.70 10.17 6.96
N ALA A 125 -11.58 10.06 7.94
CA ALA A 125 -11.50 8.99 8.94
C ALA A 125 -11.66 7.59 8.33
N GLN A 126 -12.48 7.45 7.27
CA GLN A 126 -12.61 6.21 6.51
C GLN A 126 -11.33 5.86 5.75
N LEU A 127 -10.68 6.86 5.12
CA LEU A 127 -9.37 6.69 4.51
C LEU A 127 -8.31 6.30 5.56
N GLU A 128 -8.22 7.04 6.66
CA GLU A 128 -7.26 6.78 7.74
C GLU A 128 -7.45 5.37 8.37
N ALA A 129 -8.62 4.75 8.24
CA ALA A 129 -8.87 3.39 8.71
C ALA A 129 -8.22 2.30 7.82
N THR A 130 -7.96 2.59 6.54
CA THR A 130 -7.31 1.66 5.60
C THR A 130 -5.79 1.78 5.60
N LEU A 131 -5.27 2.90 6.11
CA LEU A 131 -3.84 3.20 6.13
C LEU A 131 -3.08 2.43 7.23
N PRO A 132 -1.76 2.24 7.07
CA PRO A 132 -0.94 1.54 8.05
C PRO A 132 -0.96 2.20 9.43
N LYS A 133 -1.22 1.40 10.46
CA LYS A 133 -1.19 1.83 11.86
C LYS A 133 0.16 1.56 12.48
N ALA A 134 0.58 2.45 13.37
CA ALA A 134 1.81 2.31 14.13
C ALA A 134 1.65 2.88 15.54
N VAL A 135 2.57 2.50 16.42
CA VAL A 135 2.78 3.15 17.71
C VAL A 135 4.04 3.99 17.62
N ALA A 136 3.92 5.27 17.94
CA ALA A 136 5.03 6.19 18.02
C ALA A 136 5.33 6.55 19.48
N GLN A 137 6.58 6.31 19.89
CA GLN A 137 7.11 6.81 21.15
C GLN A 137 7.85 8.13 20.89
N ILE A 138 7.33 9.21 21.47
CA ILE A 138 7.80 10.59 21.30
C ILE A 138 8.10 11.14 22.70
N GLY A 139 9.39 11.23 23.05
CA GLY A 139 9.80 11.53 24.42
C GLY A 139 9.26 10.48 25.40
N ASN A 140 8.45 10.92 26.36
CA ASN A 140 7.83 10.06 27.37
C ASN A 140 6.41 9.60 27.01
N GLN A 141 5.90 9.99 25.84
CA GLN A 141 4.55 9.65 25.39
C GLN A 141 4.62 8.53 24.36
N THR A 142 3.71 7.57 24.49
CA THR A 142 3.49 6.50 23.51
C THR A 142 2.08 6.68 22.98
N VAL A 143 1.95 6.87 21.67
CA VAL A 143 0.68 7.21 21.02
C VAL A 143 0.47 6.33 19.81
N GLU A 144 -0.76 5.87 19.61
CA GLU A 144 -1.17 5.21 18.38
C GLU A 144 -1.35 6.25 17.27
N ILE A 145 -0.78 5.98 16.11
CA ILE A 145 -0.77 6.87 14.97
C ILE A 145 -1.13 6.11 13.69
N THR A 146 -1.72 6.82 12.74
CA THR A 146 -1.92 6.34 11.38
C THR A 146 -0.90 7.04 10.47
N LEU A 147 -0.18 6.26 9.67
CA LEU A 147 0.79 6.80 8.71
C LEU A 147 0.05 7.28 7.46
N THR A 148 0.09 8.59 7.21
CA THR A 148 -0.56 9.21 6.05
C THR A 148 0.27 9.13 4.78
N GLU A 149 1.60 9.19 4.92
CA GLU A 149 2.55 8.91 3.85
C GLU A 149 3.63 7.97 4.38
N LEU A 150 4.07 7.04 3.55
CA LEU A 150 5.17 6.14 3.85
C LEU A 150 6.03 5.96 2.60
N HIS A 151 7.34 6.10 2.76
CA HIS A 151 8.36 5.87 1.74
C HIS A 151 9.59 5.25 2.39
N ASP A 152 10.59 4.84 1.60
CA ASP A 152 11.81 4.18 2.11
C ASP A 152 12.65 5.02 3.10
N SER A 153 12.54 6.35 3.02
CA SER A 153 13.37 7.28 3.81
C SER A 153 12.58 8.22 4.72
N LYS A 154 11.28 8.35 4.50
CA LYS A 154 10.42 9.32 5.18
C LYS A 154 9.02 8.77 5.39
N PHE A 155 8.34 9.34 6.36
CA PHE A 155 6.93 9.05 6.64
C PHE A 155 6.26 10.30 7.20
N SER A 156 4.95 10.35 7.18
CA SER A 156 4.18 11.38 7.87
C SER A 156 3.00 10.82 8.62
N PHE A 157 2.58 11.52 9.66
CA PHE A 157 1.38 11.21 10.43
C PHE A 157 0.79 12.50 11.01
N ARG A 158 -0.48 12.43 11.41
CA ARG A 158 -1.16 13.55 12.07
C ARG A 158 -1.00 13.46 13.58
N PHE A 159 -0.82 14.61 14.22
CA PHE A 159 -0.68 14.73 15.66
C PHE A 159 -1.42 15.96 16.18
N GLY A 160 -1.95 15.88 17.41
CA GLY A 160 -2.78 16.94 17.99
C GLY A 160 -2.01 18.16 18.49
N GLN A 161 -0.68 18.12 18.47
CA GLN A 161 0.19 19.18 18.98
C GLN A 161 1.47 19.29 18.16
N ALA A 162 2.11 20.44 18.19
CA ALA A 162 3.43 20.63 17.61
C ALA A 162 4.47 19.82 18.39
N LEU A 163 5.42 19.24 17.68
CA LEU A 163 6.56 18.55 18.27
C LEU A 163 7.79 19.46 18.34
N THR A 164 8.67 19.18 19.30
CA THR A 164 9.98 19.83 19.35
C THR A 164 10.76 19.50 18.08
N PRO A 165 11.35 20.49 17.39
CA PRO A 165 12.18 20.26 16.21
C PRO A 165 13.24 19.19 16.48
N ASN A 166 13.45 18.30 15.52
CA ASN A 166 14.47 17.26 15.58
C ASN A 166 14.27 16.21 16.70
N CYS A 167 13.08 16.11 17.29
CA CYS A 167 12.83 15.12 18.34
C CYS A 167 12.98 13.68 17.82
N LYS A 168 13.49 12.80 18.68
CA LYS A 168 13.55 11.37 18.41
C LYS A 168 12.15 10.76 18.49
N ILE A 169 11.84 9.94 17.50
CA ILE A 169 10.60 9.18 17.40
C ILE A 169 10.99 7.70 17.27
N ILE A 170 10.47 6.82 18.12
CA ILE A 170 10.63 5.37 17.93
C ILE A 170 9.30 4.86 17.38
N LEU A 171 9.33 4.31 16.16
CA LEU A 171 8.15 3.84 15.45
C LEU A 171 8.07 2.31 15.52
N LYS A 172 6.89 1.78 15.82
CA LYS A 172 6.58 0.34 15.77
C LYS A 172 5.32 0.11 14.92
N LEU A 173 5.46 -0.56 13.79
CA LEU A 173 4.33 -0.84 12.90
C LEU A 173 3.47 -2.00 13.42
N HIS A 174 2.16 -1.90 13.22
CA HIS A 174 1.24 -3.02 13.45
C HIS A 174 1.39 -4.08 12.36
N ARG A 175 1.22 -5.34 12.75
CA ARG A 175 1.05 -6.48 11.85
C ARG A 175 -0.43 -6.80 11.66
N SER A 176 -0.72 -7.55 10.59
CA SER A 176 -2.07 -8.06 10.30
C SER A 176 -2.58 -9.04 11.37
N ASP A 177 -1.70 -9.72 12.09
CA ASP A 177 -2.01 -10.64 13.18
C ASP A 177 -2.23 -9.95 14.55
N GLY A 178 -2.14 -8.62 14.59
CA GLY A 178 -2.25 -7.81 15.82
C GLY A 178 -0.96 -7.69 16.62
N SER A 179 0.14 -8.33 16.22
CA SER A 179 1.46 -8.14 16.81
C SER A 179 2.18 -6.90 16.24
N PHE A 180 3.41 -6.63 16.69
CA PHE A 180 4.21 -5.49 16.24
C PHE A 180 5.46 -5.95 15.51
N TRP A 181 5.88 -5.17 14.50
CA TRP A 181 7.21 -5.26 13.91
C TRP A 181 8.29 -4.67 14.84
N ASP A 182 9.55 -4.92 14.50
CA ASP A 182 10.67 -4.39 15.27
C ASP A 182 10.72 -2.86 15.23
N PRO A 183 11.08 -2.20 16.35
CA PRO A 183 11.12 -0.75 16.42
C PRO A 183 12.18 -0.15 15.50
N ILE A 184 11.85 0.97 14.87
CA ILE A 184 12.77 1.75 14.05
C ILE A 184 12.97 3.16 14.61
N ALA A 185 14.23 3.56 14.75
CA ALA A 185 14.60 4.90 15.20
C ALA A 185 14.42 5.93 14.08
N CYS A 186 13.69 7.00 14.41
CA CYS A 186 13.30 8.06 13.51
C CYS A 186 13.58 9.43 14.14
N ARG A 187 13.61 10.46 13.29
CA ARG A 187 13.79 11.85 13.70
C ARG A 187 12.78 12.73 13.00
N MET A 188 12.20 13.67 13.74
CA MET A 188 11.31 14.67 13.15
C MET A 188 12.10 15.57 12.20
N ALA A 189 11.66 15.65 10.94
CA ALA A 189 12.28 16.42 9.89
C ALA A 189 11.52 17.73 9.59
N GLY A 190 10.23 17.78 9.89
CA GLY A 190 9.41 18.98 9.73
C GLY A 190 8.02 18.80 10.31
N GLN A 191 7.27 19.89 10.37
CA GLN A 191 5.86 19.88 10.74
C GLN A 191 5.11 21.01 10.03
N HIS A 192 3.83 20.79 9.74
CA HIS A 192 2.93 21.78 9.19
C HIS A 192 1.58 21.71 9.91
N GLN A 193 0.99 22.86 10.25
CA GLN A 193 -0.36 22.90 10.80
C GLN A 193 -1.39 22.73 9.67
N ASP A 194 -2.37 21.85 9.84
CA ASP A 194 -3.42 21.67 8.83
C ASP A 194 -4.27 22.95 8.75
N LYS A 195 -4.46 23.47 7.52
CA LYS A 195 -5.21 24.70 7.25
C LYS A 195 -6.70 24.54 7.56
N PHE A 196 -7.25 23.33 7.42
CA PHE A 196 -8.67 23.03 7.61
C PHE A 196 -8.96 22.41 8.98
N ASP A 197 -7.92 21.92 9.67
CA ASP A 197 -8.00 21.41 11.03
C ASP A 197 -6.93 22.04 11.91
N GLN A 198 -7.21 23.23 12.44
CA GLN A 198 -6.27 23.99 13.28
C GLN A 198 -5.80 23.23 14.53
N SER A 199 -6.54 22.19 14.94
CA SER A 199 -6.18 21.33 16.07
C SER A 199 -5.18 20.22 15.73
N SER A 200 -4.72 20.15 14.47
CA SER A 200 -3.88 19.06 13.99
C SER A 200 -2.66 19.54 13.22
N PHE A 201 -1.55 18.86 13.47
CA PHE A 201 -0.27 19.04 12.81
C PHE A 201 0.07 17.79 12.02
N THR A 202 0.51 17.97 10.77
CA THR A 202 1.17 16.92 10.01
C THR A 202 2.64 16.91 10.39
N ILE A 203 3.10 15.82 10.99
CA ILE A 203 4.48 15.60 11.38
C ILE A 203 5.17 14.82 10.27
N LEU A 204 6.33 15.31 9.81
CA LEU A 204 7.19 14.62 8.87
C LEU A 204 8.36 13.99 9.63
N GLY A 205 8.51 12.67 9.53
CA GLY A 205 9.62 11.91 10.10
C GLY A 205 10.57 11.39 9.02
N ARG A 206 11.83 11.20 9.40
CA ARG A 206 12.86 10.50 8.61
C ARG A 206 13.44 9.35 9.40
N PHE A 207 13.76 8.25 8.73
CA PHE A 207 14.43 7.11 9.36
C PHE A 207 15.91 7.44 9.60
N GLU A 208 16.41 7.18 10.82
CA GLU A 208 17.84 7.36 11.13
C GLU A 208 18.69 6.17 10.68
N GLN A 209 18.05 5.00 10.58
CA GLN A 209 18.67 3.75 10.17
C GLN A 209 18.10 3.27 8.84
N LYS A 210 18.85 2.43 8.13
CA LYS A 210 18.38 1.80 6.90
C LYS A 210 17.18 0.91 7.20
N VAL A 211 16.08 1.13 6.46
CA VAL A 211 14.89 0.28 6.53
C VAL A 211 15.25 -1.13 6.08
N ALA A 212 14.71 -2.13 6.77
CA ALA A 212 15.04 -3.54 6.63
C ALA A 212 13.78 -4.38 6.91
N GLU A 213 13.79 -5.65 6.49
CA GLU A 213 12.65 -6.56 6.60
C GLU A 213 12.02 -6.67 8.00
N PRO A 214 12.78 -6.68 9.13
CA PRO A 214 12.19 -6.80 10.46
C PRO A 214 11.31 -5.62 10.87
N HIS A 215 11.45 -4.46 10.22
CA HIS A 215 10.68 -3.26 10.56
C HIS A 215 9.29 -3.23 9.91
N GLY A 216 8.97 -4.12 8.96
CA GLY A 216 7.64 -4.18 8.32
C GLY A 216 7.38 -3.14 7.22
N ILE A 217 8.22 -2.11 7.08
CA ILE A 217 8.01 -1.01 6.13
C ILE A 217 8.11 -1.50 4.68
N LEU A 218 9.08 -2.37 4.36
CA LEU A 218 9.27 -2.86 2.99
C LEU A 218 8.10 -3.71 2.52
N GLN A 219 7.46 -4.46 3.43
CA GLN A 219 6.29 -5.27 3.16
C GLN A 219 5.07 -4.43 2.82
N ILE A 220 4.97 -3.21 3.37
CA ILE A 220 3.91 -2.26 3.06
C ILE A 220 4.18 -1.56 1.73
N LEU A 221 5.43 -1.18 1.47
CA LEU A 221 5.80 -0.42 0.27
C LEU A 221 5.91 -1.29 -0.99
N HIS A 222 6.31 -2.54 -0.83
CA HIS A 222 6.55 -3.46 -1.94
C HIS A 222 5.86 -4.80 -1.67
N PRO A 223 4.52 -4.81 -1.52
CA PRO A 223 3.78 -6.02 -1.18
C PRO A 223 4.14 -7.16 -2.13
N ASP A 224 4.25 -6.92 -3.44
CA ASP A 224 4.58 -7.92 -4.47
C ASP A 224 5.89 -8.69 -4.22
N GLN A 225 6.88 -8.06 -3.58
CA GLN A 225 8.16 -8.69 -3.26
C GLN A 225 8.06 -9.63 -2.05
N PHE A 226 7.03 -9.46 -1.22
CA PHE A 226 6.82 -10.19 0.02
C PHE A 226 5.55 -11.08 0.01
N THR A 227 4.62 -10.83 -0.92
CA THR A 227 3.46 -11.68 -1.22
C THR A 227 3.93 -12.86 -2.05
N GLY A 228 4.46 -13.89 -1.38
CA GLY A 228 4.89 -15.10 -2.07
C GLY A 228 5.90 -15.98 -1.34
N HIS A 229 6.20 -15.68 -0.07
CA HIS A 229 7.15 -16.51 0.67
C HIS A 229 6.52 -17.68 1.43
N ASP A 230 5.24 -17.67 1.82
CA ASP A 230 4.70 -18.79 2.61
C ASP A 230 4.25 -20.00 1.78
N GLU A 231 3.68 -19.82 0.58
CA GLU A 231 3.25 -20.98 -0.24
C GLU A 231 4.44 -21.76 -0.83
N ASN A 232 5.56 -21.08 -1.05
CA ASN A 232 6.75 -21.67 -1.66
C ASN A 232 7.76 -22.20 -0.64
N ILE A 233 7.54 -22.05 0.68
CA ILE A 233 8.42 -22.63 1.69
C ILE A 233 7.89 -24.01 2.08
N LEU A 234 8.66 -25.04 1.75
CA LEU A 234 8.43 -26.40 2.26
C LEU A 234 9.08 -26.49 3.64
N LYS A 235 8.30 -26.83 4.67
CA LYS A 235 8.83 -27.16 6.00
C LYS A 235 9.42 -28.57 5.97
N PRO A 236 10.75 -28.75 5.94
CA PRO A 236 11.34 -30.07 5.95
C PRO A 236 11.23 -30.68 7.36
N ASN A 237 11.19 -32.01 7.44
CA ASN A 237 11.18 -32.73 8.72
C ASN A 237 12.52 -32.62 9.49
N LYS A 238 13.56 -32.05 8.85
CA LYS A 238 14.92 -31.92 9.38
C LYS A 238 15.32 -30.46 9.45
N ASP A 239 15.81 -30.02 10.61
CA ASP A 239 16.20 -28.63 10.85
C ASP A 239 17.39 -28.17 10.00
N SER A 240 18.25 -29.09 9.57
CA SER A 240 19.41 -28.79 8.72
C SER A 240 19.04 -28.38 7.29
N LEU A 241 17.78 -28.55 6.87
CA LEU A 241 17.31 -28.26 5.52
C LEU A 241 16.38 -27.04 5.50
N MET A 242 16.38 -26.37 4.35
CA MET A 242 15.37 -25.42 3.90
C MET A 242 14.77 -25.98 2.61
N GLY A 243 13.45 -26.15 2.57
CA GLY A 243 12.76 -26.57 1.36
C GLY A 243 12.07 -25.38 0.71
N ARG A 244 12.11 -25.31 -0.62
CA ARG A 244 11.37 -24.34 -1.43
C ARG A 244 10.73 -25.00 -2.64
N LEU A 245 9.58 -24.50 -3.09
CA LEU A 245 9.05 -24.81 -4.41
C LEU A 245 9.71 -23.89 -5.44
N VAL A 246 10.26 -24.47 -6.50
CA VAL A 246 10.90 -23.75 -7.61
C VAL A 246 10.29 -24.18 -8.93
N HIS A 247 10.41 -23.31 -9.93
CA HIS A 247 10.00 -23.59 -11.29
C HIS A 247 11.07 -24.43 -12.01
N CYS A 248 10.70 -25.57 -12.60
CA CYS A 248 11.63 -26.40 -13.35
C CYS A 248 11.99 -25.78 -14.69
N PHE A 249 13.27 -25.51 -14.92
CA PHE A 249 13.76 -24.92 -16.16
C PHE A 249 13.63 -25.82 -17.39
N LEU A 250 13.60 -27.15 -17.20
CA LEU A 250 13.58 -28.12 -18.31
C LEU A 250 12.16 -28.49 -18.77
N CYS A 251 11.22 -28.66 -17.84
CA CYS A 251 9.85 -29.09 -18.15
C CYS A 251 8.78 -28.02 -17.89
N ASN A 252 9.20 -26.83 -17.45
CA ASN A 252 8.29 -25.70 -17.15
C ASN A 252 7.24 -26.00 -16.07
N GLU A 253 7.50 -27.02 -15.22
CA GLU A 253 6.66 -27.37 -14.08
C GLU A 253 6.79 -26.29 -12.99
N PRO A 254 5.71 -25.60 -12.60
CA PRO A 254 5.78 -24.45 -11.70
C PRO A 254 6.07 -24.80 -10.24
N ARG A 255 5.92 -26.06 -9.83
CA ARG A 255 5.96 -26.48 -8.41
C ARG A 255 6.84 -27.71 -8.19
N VAL A 256 8.16 -27.55 -8.29
CA VAL A 256 9.13 -28.61 -7.97
C VAL A 256 9.77 -28.40 -6.58
N PRO A 257 9.71 -29.40 -5.67
CA PRO A 257 10.42 -29.35 -4.40
C PRO A 257 11.94 -29.28 -4.58
N HIS A 258 12.56 -28.24 -4.03
CA HIS A 258 14.00 -28.04 -4.01
C HIS A 258 14.46 -27.82 -2.57
N TYR A 259 15.44 -28.61 -2.13
CA TYR A 259 15.96 -28.56 -0.76
C TYR A 259 17.40 -28.07 -0.75
N VAL A 260 17.69 -27.11 0.12
CA VAL A 260 19.02 -26.55 0.33
C VAL A 260 19.41 -26.72 1.78
N LEU A 261 20.68 -26.98 2.03
CA LEU A 261 21.24 -27.04 3.37
C LEU A 261 21.31 -25.64 3.99
N ARG A 262 20.93 -25.51 5.27
CA ARG A 262 21.09 -24.25 5.98
C ARG A 262 22.57 -23.90 6.09
N SER A 263 22.90 -22.65 5.83
CA SER A 263 24.23 -22.11 6.13
C SER A 263 24.57 -22.37 7.60
N ARG A 264 25.76 -22.95 7.87
CA ARG A 264 26.26 -23.37 9.19
C ARG A 264 25.60 -24.61 9.81
N SER A 265 24.84 -25.39 9.05
CA SER A 265 24.37 -26.73 9.49
C SER A 265 25.46 -27.80 9.48
N MET A 266 26.61 -27.51 8.86
CA MET A 266 27.72 -28.44 8.68
C MET A 266 29.03 -27.85 9.17
N ILE A 267 29.86 -28.72 9.74
CA ILE A 267 31.29 -28.48 9.94
C ILE A 267 32.01 -29.11 8.74
N THR A 268 32.83 -28.33 8.07
CA THR A 268 33.60 -28.75 6.89
C THR A 268 35.09 -28.62 7.16
N ALA A 269 35.86 -29.59 6.68
CA ALA A 269 37.32 -29.61 6.74
C ALA A 269 37.90 -29.74 5.33
N PRO A 270 39.03 -29.10 5.01
CA PRO A 270 39.65 -29.22 3.69
C PRO A 270 40.12 -30.66 3.45
N ASN A 271 39.81 -31.21 2.27
CA ASN A 271 40.38 -32.46 1.83
C ASN A 271 41.85 -32.29 1.40
N ILE A 272 42.49 -33.37 0.96
CA ILE A 272 43.90 -33.37 0.49
C ILE A 272 44.17 -32.41 -0.68
N PHE A 273 43.13 -31.88 -1.34
CA PHE A 273 43.21 -30.89 -2.42
C PHE A 273 42.82 -29.47 -1.96
N GLY A 274 42.65 -29.25 -0.65
CA GLY A 274 42.23 -27.96 -0.09
C GLY A 274 40.75 -27.62 -0.32
N VAL A 275 39.96 -28.55 -0.85
CA VAL A 275 38.52 -28.33 -1.11
C VAL A 275 37.73 -28.67 0.17
N PRO A 276 36.84 -27.77 0.65
CA PRO A 276 36.01 -28.04 1.83
C PRO A 276 35.15 -29.29 1.63
N ALA A 277 35.37 -30.31 2.45
CA ALA A 277 34.59 -31.53 2.50
C ALA A 277 33.79 -31.59 3.80
N TYR A 278 32.62 -32.23 3.75
CA TYR A 278 31.80 -32.47 4.93
C TYR A 278 32.55 -33.34 5.94
N GLU A 279 32.53 -32.94 7.22
CA GLU A 279 33.09 -33.73 8.31
C GLU A 279 31.99 -34.26 9.24
N LYS A 280 31.15 -33.37 9.78
CA LYS A 280 30.11 -33.70 10.75
C LYS A 280 29.02 -32.61 10.82
N PRO A 281 27.81 -32.89 11.35
CA PRO A 281 26.79 -31.86 11.54
C PRO A 281 27.22 -30.86 12.63
N ALA A 282 26.73 -29.62 12.52
CA ALA A 282 26.98 -28.59 13.52
C ALA A 282 25.97 -28.71 14.68
N GLY A 283 26.45 -28.86 15.92
CA GLY A 283 25.60 -28.94 17.13
C GLY A 283 24.91 -30.30 17.33
N ASN A 284 23.82 -30.33 18.10
CA ASN A 284 22.99 -31.53 18.35
C ASN A 284 21.98 -31.81 17.22
N LEU A 285 22.30 -31.43 15.99
CA LEU A 285 21.47 -31.74 14.82
C LEU A 285 21.60 -33.23 14.50
N SER A 286 20.50 -33.98 14.59
CA SER A 286 20.45 -35.42 14.34
C SER A 286 20.46 -35.72 12.84
N ASP A 287 21.53 -35.36 12.14
CA ASP A 287 21.62 -35.55 10.71
C ASP A 287 22.91 -36.26 10.28
N VAL A 288 22.80 -37.59 10.15
CA VAL A 288 23.59 -38.36 9.19
C VAL A 288 23.05 -38.00 7.81
N ILE A 289 23.83 -37.28 7.01
CA ILE A 289 23.57 -37.13 5.58
C ILE A 289 24.55 -38.04 4.85
N ASP A 290 23.99 -39.08 4.21
CA ASP A 290 24.64 -39.80 3.11
C ASP A 290 24.89 -38.82 1.96
N PHE A 291 26.05 -38.16 1.97
CA PHE A 291 26.49 -37.26 0.92
C PHE A 291 27.03 -38.03 -0.29
N LEU A 292 26.20 -38.90 -0.87
CA LEU A 292 26.48 -39.60 -2.13
C LEU A 292 25.39 -39.42 -3.20
N PHE A 293 24.34 -38.65 -2.94
CA PHE A 293 23.25 -38.44 -3.91
C PHE A 293 23.24 -37.06 -4.61
N GLY A 294 24.10 -36.12 -4.19
CA GLY A 294 24.14 -34.75 -4.76
C GLY A 294 24.92 -34.56 -6.05
N ILE A 295 25.74 -35.54 -6.47
CA ILE A 295 26.51 -35.48 -7.73
C ILE A 295 25.96 -36.46 -8.79
N LEU A 296 25.07 -37.39 -8.42
CA LEU A 296 24.55 -38.41 -9.36
C LEU A 296 23.13 -38.15 -9.88
N PHE A 297 22.38 -37.21 -9.32
CA PHE A 297 21.02 -36.88 -9.81
C PHE A 297 20.97 -35.87 -10.95
N ASP A 298 22.12 -35.36 -11.39
CA ASP A 298 22.20 -34.41 -12.52
C ASP A 298 22.44 -35.09 -13.87
N PHE A 299 22.52 -36.44 -13.93
CA PHE A 299 22.78 -37.15 -15.21
C PHE A 299 22.02 -38.47 -15.43
N ARG A 300 21.29 -39.04 -14.45
CA ARG A 300 20.74 -40.40 -14.59
C ARG A 300 19.24 -40.54 -14.80
N GLU A 301 18.43 -39.51 -14.55
CA GLU A 301 16.99 -39.54 -14.87
C GLU A 301 16.65 -39.05 -16.28
N LEU A 302 17.63 -38.50 -17.02
CA LEU A 302 17.40 -38.04 -18.40
C LEU A 302 17.51 -39.16 -19.47
N ILE A 303 17.89 -40.39 -19.11
CA ILE A 303 18.20 -41.43 -20.12
C ILE A 303 17.26 -42.64 -20.12
N HIS A 304 16.63 -43.09 -19.02
CA HIS A 304 15.79 -44.30 -19.06
C HIS A 304 14.42 -44.14 -18.41
N GLY A 305 13.41 -43.92 -19.25
CA GLY A 305 12.03 -44.23 -18.89
C GLY A 305 11.88 -45.73 -18.59
N LYS A 306 11.56 -46.07 -17.34
CA LYS A 306 10.67 -47.18 -16.94
C LYS A 306 10.69 -47.39 -15.43
N ASN A 307 9.49 -47.38 -14.84
CA ASN A 307 9.03 -48.11 -13.66
C ASN A 307 10.11 -48.87 -12.87
N ARG A 308 10.34 -48.49 -11.60
CA ARG A 308 10.64 -49.46 -10.53
C ARG A 308 10.26 -48.94 -9.14
N LYS A 309 9.47 -49.78 -8.47
CA LYS A 309 9.04 -49.68 -7.07
C LYS A 309 10.24 -49.52 -6.13
N ILE A 310 10.17 -48.55 -5.23
CA ILE A 310 11.10 -48.40 -4.11
C ILE A 310 10.74 -49.45 -3.05
N ILE A 311 11.65 -50.38 -2.78
CA ILE A 311 11.60 -51.30 -1.65
C ILE A 311 12.18 -50.56 -0.44
N ARG A 312 11.39 -50.46 0.63
CA ARG A 312 11.84 -50.02 1.96
C ARG A 312 12.76 -51.07 2.59
N LYS A 313 13.89 -50.64 3.15
CA LYS A 313 14.43 -51.14 4.41
C LYS A 313 14.94 -49.95 5.21
#